data_AF-A0A7D5VBM3-F1
#
_entry.id   AF-A0A7D5VBM3-F1
#
_cell.length_a   1.000
_cell.length_b   1.000
_cell.length_c   1.000
_cell.angle_alpha   90.00
_cell.angle_beta   90.00
_cell.angle_gamma   90.00
#
_symmetry.space_group_name_H-M   'P 1'
#
loop_
_entity.id
_entity.type
_entity.pdbx_description
1 polymer ?
#
loop_
_entity_poly.entity_id
_entity_poly.type
_entity_poly.pdbx_seq_one_letter_code
_entity_poly.pdbx_strand_id
1 'polypeptide(L)' 'MSTALWLGLGLMLVFEGIMPFALPHIWRSALRRMAQMTDNQIRLLGFCSLIVGLVISLAAT' A
#
# COMPACT_ATOMS: atom_id res chain seq x y z
N MET A 1 -16.25 -15.64 -10.69
CA MET A 1 -16.14 -14.27 -10.11
C MET A 1 -15.78 -14.31 -8.63
N SER A 2 -16.50 -15.05 -7.79
CA SER A 2 -16.17 -15.21 -6.36
C SER A 2 -14.77 -15.78 -6.08
N THR A 3 -14.34 -16.81 -6.83
CA THR A 3 -13.00 -17.41 -6.70
C THR A 3 -11.86 -16.44 -6.99
N ALA A 4 -12.01 -15.55 -7.98
CA ALA A 4 -11.00 -14.55 -8.31
C ALA A 4 -10.86 -13.49 -7.22
N LEU A 5 -11.97 -13.10 -6.57
CA LEU A 5 -11.96 -12.19 -5.42
C LEU A 5 -11.22 -12.81 -4.23
N TRP A 6 -11.53 -14.07 -3.89
CA TRP A 6 -10.85 -14.78 -2.80
C TRP A 6 -9.35 -14.97 -3.08
N LEU A 7 -8.99 -15.29 -4.32
CA LEU A 7 -7.59 -15.41 -4.73
C LEU A 7 -6.86 -14.06 -4.67
N GLY A 8 -7.48 -12.99 -5.17
CA GLY A 8 -6.91 -11.64 -5.13
C GLY A 8 -6.71 -11.13 -3.70
N LEU A 9 -7.68 -11.35 -2.81
CA LEU A 9 -7.57 -11.04 -1.39
C LEU A 9 -6.46 -11.86 -0.72
N GLY A 10 -6.36 -13.15 -1.03
CA GLY A 10 -5.27 -14.01 -0.53
C GLY A 10 -3.90 -13.51 -0.94
N LEU A 11 -3.73 -13.15 -2.22
CA LEU A 11 -2.46 -12.60 -2.73
C LEU A 11 -2.15 -11.23 -2.10
N MET A 12 -3.12 -10.34 -1.97
CA MET A 12 -2.94 -9.06 -1.28
C MET A 12 -2.40 -9.25 0.14
N LEU A 13 -3.01 -10.17 0.92
CA LEU A 13 -2.57 -10.48 2.29
C LEU A 13 -1.15 -11.07 2.34
N VAL A 14 -0.82 -11.95 1.39
CA VAL A 14 0.54 -12.49 1.27
C VAL A 14 1.54 -11.36 1.01
N PHE A 15 1.27 -10.49 0.03
CA PHE A 15 2.16 -9.36 -0.28
C PHE A 15 2.31 -8.38 0.89
N GLU A 16 1.23 -8.07 1.59
CA GLU A 16 1.26 -7.19 2.75
C GLU A 16 2.02 -7.83 3.94
N GLY A 17 1.98 -9.16 4.07
CA GLY A 17 2.70 -9.91 5.10
C GLY A 17 4.19 -10.14 4.82
N ILE A 18 4.65 -10.08 3.57
CA ILE A 18 6.06 -10.31 3.22
C ILE A 18 7.00 -9.30 3.89
N MET A 19 6.66 -8.00 3.84
CA MET A 19 7.47 -6.93 4.44
C MET A 19 7.69 -7.10 5.95
N PRO A 20 6.64 -7.25 6.79
CA PRO A 20 6.81 -7.45 8.23
C PRO A 20 7.49 -8.80 8.57
N PHE A 21 7.33 -9.84 7.74
CA PHE A 21 7.94 -11.14 7.98
C PHE A 21 9.43 -11.17 7.59
N ALA A 22 9.79 -10.67 6.41
CA ALA A 22 11.15 -10.72 5.89
C ALA A 22 12.06 -9.65 6.52
N LEU A 23 11.56 -8.43 6.73
CA LEU A 23 12.35 -7.27 7.15
C LEU A 23 11.64 -6.47 8.26
N PRO A 24 11.42 -7.06 9.44
CA PRO A 24 10.64 -6.45 10.52
C PRO A 24 11.23 -5.12 11.03
N HIS A 25 12.56 -4.96 11.02
CA HIS A 25 13.21 -3.72 11.45
C HIS A 25 12.97 -2.56 10.49
N ILE A 26 13.03 -2.81 9.18
CA ILE A 26 12.76 -1.80 8.15
C ILE A 26 11.29 -1.41 8.22
N TRP A 27 10.40 -2.40 8.30
CA TRP A 27 8.96 -2.18 8.43
C TRP A 27 8.60 -1.31 9.64
N ARG A 28 9.12 -1.64 10.84
CA ARG A 28 8.91 -0.82 12.05
C ARG A 28 9.46 0.59 11.94
N SER A 29 10.55 0.78 11.21
CA SER A 29 11.15 2.11 11.02
C SER A 29 10.33 2.94 10.05
N ALA A 30 9.83 2.34 8.97
CA ALA A 30 8.91 2.98 8.03
C ALA A 30 7.60 3.40 8.73
N LEU A 31 6.98 2.52 9.51
CA LEU A 31 5.77 2.84 10.28
C LEU A 31 5.99 3.98 11.28
N ARG A 32 7.11 3.98 12.01
CA ARG A 32 7.45 5.08 12.93
C ARG A 32 7.64 6.40 12.19
N ARG A 33 8.28 6.37 11.02
CA ARG A 33 8.46 7.56 10.20
C ARG A 33 7.11 8.10 9.72
N MET A 34 6.19 7.24 9.28
CA MET A 34 4.83 7.62 8.91
C MET A 34 4.06 8.21 10.10
N ALA A 35 4.17 7.62 11.29
CA ALA A 35 3.52 8.11 12.50
C ALA A 35 4.06 9.47 12.98
N GLN A 36 5.28 9.85 12.58
CA GLN A 36 5.88 11.15 12.86
C GLN A 36 5.59 12.19 11.78
N MET A 37 5.01 11.81 10.64
CA MET A 37 4.62 12.75 9.60
C MET A 37 3.42 13.58 10.06
N THR A 38 3.40 14.84 9.65
CA THR A 38 2.23 15.70 9.88
C THR A 38 1.03 15.22 9.05
N ASP A 39 -0.19 15.48 9.52
CA ASP A 39 -1.42 15.11 8.81
C ASP A 39 -1.42 15.59 7.35
N ASN A 40 -0.86 16.78 7.10
CA ASN A 40 -0.78 17.33 5.75
C ASN A 40 0.16 16.53 4.83
N GLN A 41 1.26 15.99 5.36
CA GLN A 41 2.18 15.14 4.60
C GLN A 41 1.57 13.76 4.30
N ILE A 42 0.85 13.17 5.25
CA ILE A 42 0.14 11.90 5.03
C ILE A 42 -0.95 12.09 3.97
N ARG A 43 -1.71 13.18 4.03
CA ARG A 43 -2.73 13.52 3.02
C ARG A 43 -2.11 13.74 1.65
N LEU A 44 -0.97 14.40 1.55
CA LEU A 44 -0.28 14.60 0.28
C LEU A 44 0.25 13.28 -0.29
N LEU A 45 0.84 12.41 0.55
CA LEU A 45 1.30 11.10 0.12
C LEU A 45 0.14 10.25 -0.42
N GLY A 46 -1.00 10.26 0.28
CA GLY A 46 -2.22 9.60 -0.17
C GLY A 46 -2.81 10.23 -1.44
N PHE A 47 -2.75 11.54 -1.57
CA PHE A 47 -3.21 12.23 -2.78
C PHE A 47 -2.35 11.88 -4.00
N CYS A 48 -1.03 11.83 -3.84
CA CYS A 48 -0.12 11.38 -4.88
C CYS A 48 -0.38 9.93 -5.29
N SER A 49 -0.62 9.02 -4.34
CA SER A 49 -0.92 7.62 -4.66
C SER A 49 -2.26 7.46 -5.38
N LEU A 50 -3.28 8.25 -4.99
CA LEU A 50 -4.56 8.30 -5.69
C LEU A 50 -4.40 8.78 -7.14
N ILE A 51 -3.67 9.87 -7.38
CA ILE A 51 -3.44 10.39 -8.73
C ILE A 51 -2.69 9.36 -9.58
N VAL A 52 -1.61 8.78 -9.06
CA VAL A 52 -0.82 7.79 -9.80
C VAL A 52 -1.67 6.58 -10.15
N GLY A 53 -2.47 6.07 -9.20
CA GLY A 53 -3.39 4.96 -9.46
C GLY A 53 -4.44 5.30 -10.52
N LEU A 54 -4.99 6.50 -10.48
CA LEU A 54 -5.96 6.99 -11.46
C LEU A 54 -5.34 7.09 -12.87
N VAL A 55 -4.12 7.63 -12.98
CA VAL A 55 -3.39 7.73 -14.25
C VAL A 55 -3.11 6.35 -14.83
N ILE A 56 -2.64 5.39 -14.02
CA ILE A 56 -2.39 4.01 -14.46
C ILE A 56 -3.69 3.36 -14.94
N SER A 57 -4.79 3.50 -14.19
CA SER A 57 -6.09 2.93 -14.57
C SER A 57 -6.60 3.51 -15.89
N LEU A 58 -6.42 4.81 -16.11
CA LEU A 58 -6.82 5.47 -17.36
C LEU A 58 -5.92 5.08 -18.53
N ALA A 59 -4.62 4.86 -18.29
CA ALA A 59 -3.68 4.43 -19.33
C ALA A 59 -3.83 2.94 -19.71
N ALA A 60 -4.33 2.12 -18.79
CA ALA A 60 -4.56 0.69 -19.00
C ALA A 60 -5.94 0.37 -19.61
N THR A 61 -6.82 1.37 -19.74
CA THR A 61 -8.15 1.27 -20.39
C THR A 61 -8.07 1.75 -21.83
#